data_AF-A0A7J5W9V0-F1
#
_entry.id   AF-A0A7J5W9V0-F1
#
_cell.length_a   1.000
_cell.length_b   1.000
_cell.length_c   1.000
_cell.angle_alpha   90.00
_cell.angle_beta   90.00
_cell.angle_gamma   90.00
#
_symmetry.space_group_name_H-M   'P 1'
#
loop_
_entity.id
_entity.type
_entity.pdbx_description
1 polymer ?
#
loop_
_entity_poly.entity_id
_entity_poly.type
_entity_poly.pdbx_seq_one_letter_code
_entity_poly.pdbx_strand_id
1 'polypeptide(L)'
;MDAFRERTSDFMDLSYMTLPRGFKFYSGSPYMETITCRETVFCEAMAFEGVTVSGLAYFRDASFLGGVSFKGTRFNSRLNFQGVTVDGDANFRGMTCRGDIAYFEGTEFTSQGASVDFSNSRFGGDAIFKFLNCRGWMTFTRAEFSGYTNFWGSDIDSIRMDHAVFEGLTRLEALSTSNFDLTSCVFKNLTELEIQFQPQTDPTFANEPVLVLRNVIPGDYLRVANTDLSKASFLGTDLSNCTFTDVTWPRIGKRQAAADEIQLLGGSQWYDLTPDSVAEVYRGLRRNLESRLAYHQASDFYVGEMEMRLRSATTDRRLRELIPLKLYKAMSGYGENWLRPLFVLALWSMFFALLLLLGGVVIGSPATGYRTMQYGLQGYFRPAQLLADYLWAMAYAFSIAILRPGQDVALTSNWLRMVQVFSYVLGPSCITLALLAIRRSFRRGAAG
;
A
#
# COMPACT_ATOMS: atom_id res chain seq x y z
N MET A 1 35.32 -43.47 -24.02
CA MET A 1 35.29 -42.44 -22.97
C MET A 1 34.31 -42.92 -21.92
N ASP A 2 34.82 -43.68 -20.96
CA ASP A 2 34.02 -44.21 -19.87
C ASP A 2 33.55 -43.05 -19.00
N ALA A 3 32.24 -42.84 -18.95
CA ALA A 3 31.63 -41.96 -17.98
C ALA A 3 32.06 -42.45 -16.59
N PHE A 4 32.72 -41.59 -15.81
CA PHE A 4 32.96 -41.82 -14.40
C PHE A 4 31.59 -42.04 -13.73
N ARG A 5 31.26 -43.30 -13.46
CA ARG A 5 29.98 -43.76 -12.92
C ARG A 5 30.26 -44.33 -11.55
N GLU A 6 29.92 -43.60 -10.50
CA GLU A 6 29.98 -44.13 -9.16
C GLU A 6 28.63 -44.78 -8.83
N ARG A 7 28.66 -46.07 -8.49
CA ARG A 7 27.47 -46.81 -8.06
C ARG A 7 27.29 -46.50 -6.58
N THR A 8 26.35 -45.61 -6.28
CA THR A 8 26.16 -45.00 -4.96
C THR A 8 25.93 -46.04 -3.86
N SER A 9 26.85 -46.12 -2.89
CA SER A 9 26.61 -46.65 -1.55
C SER A 9 25.64 -45.75 -0.77
N ASP A 10 25.10 -46.23 0.35
CA ASP A 10 24.27 -45.42 1.26
C ASP A 10 24.98 -44.10 1.68
N PHE A 11 26.31 -44.10 1.70
CA PHE A 11 27.15 -42.94 1.96
C PHE A 11 27.92 -42.52 0.70
N MET A 12 27.96 -41.21 0.42
CA MET A 12 28.72 -40.61 -0.67
C MET A 12 29.56 -39.44 -0.14
N ASP A 13 30.89 -39.52 -0.30
CA ASP A 13 31.82 -38.46 0.08
C ASP A 13 32.67 -38.01 -1.11
N LEU A 14 32.42 -36.77 -1.54
CA LEU A 14 33.07 -36.08 -2.65
C LEU A 14 33.86 -34.86 -2.15
N SER A 15 34.08 -34.76 -0.84
CA SER A 15 34.72 -33.60 -0.22
C SER A 15 36.11 -33.34 -0.83
N TYR A 16 36.40 -32.06 -1.07
CA TYR A 16 37.66 -31.55 -1.64
C TYR A 16 37.96 -32.02 -3.08
N MET A 17 37.00 -32.63 -3.78
CA MET A 17 37.19 -33.10 -5.15
C MET A 17 36.80 -32.04 -6.19
N THR A 18 37.51 -32.04 -7.31
CA THR A 18 37.07 -31.34 -8.53
C THR A 18 36.52 -32.36 -9.50
N LEU A 19 35.20 -32.34 -9.70
CA LEU A 19 34.49 -33.29 -10.54
C LEU A 19 34.56 -32.86 -12.01
N PRO A 20 34.96 -33.77 -12.91
CA PRO A 20 35.18 -33.45 -14.31
C PRO A 20 33.86 -33.16 -15.04
N ARG A 21 33.99 -32.50 -16.20
CA ARG A 21 32.88 -32.32 -17.16
C ARG A 21 32.25 -33.67 -17.52
N GLY A 22 30.92 -33.71 -17.62
CA GLY A 22 30.14 -34.91 -17.89
C GLY A 22 29.90 -35.81 -16.67
N PHE A 23 30.37 -35.43 -15.47
CA PHE A 23 29.95 -36.10 -14.23
C PHE A 23 28.44 -35.94 -14.07
N LYS A 24 27.74 -37.05 -13.87
CA LYS A 24 26.31 -37.06 -13.66
C LYS A 24 26.01 -37.78 -12.37
N PHE A 25 25.23 -37.12 -11.53
CA PHE A 25 24.65 -37.77 -10.37
C PHE A 25 23.54 -38.72 -10.84
N TYR A 26 23.74 -40.01 -10.62
CA TYR A 26 22.73 -41.05 -10.83
C TYR A 26 22.51 -41.74 -9.49
N SER A 27 21.44 -41.42 -8.76
CA SER A 27 21.06 -42.29 -7.66
C SER A 27 20.39 -43.53 -8.24
N GLY A 28 21.02 -44.70 -8.05
CA GLY A 28 20.42 -45.99 -8.45
C GLY A 28 19.19 -46.37 -7.59
N SER A 29 18.99 -45.62 -6.51
CA SER A 29 17.89 -45.68 -5.55
C SER A 29 17.43 -44.25 -5.27
N PRO A 30 16.14 -43.95 -5.12
CA PRO A 30 15.69 -42.62 -4.69
C PRO A 30 16.07 -42.30 -3.24
N TYR A 31 16.83 -43.16 -2.56
CA TYR A 31 17.26 -43.03 -1.18
C TYR A 31 18.79 -43.02 -1.07
N MET A 32 19.30 -42.14 -0.22
CA MET A 32 20.70 -41.99 0.16
C MET A 32 20.77 -41.73 1.66
N GLU A 33 21.75 -42.30 2.36
CA GLU A 33 21.94 -42.05 3.79
C GLU A 33 22.67 -40.73 4.01
N THR A 34 23.83 -40.51 3.43
CA THR A 34 24.59 -39.26 3.62
C THR A 34 25.27 -38.83 2.34
N ILE A 35 25.28 -37.52 2.08
CA ILE A 35 26.06 -36.90 1.01
C ILE A 35 26.93 -35.79 1.58
N THR A 36 28.25 -35.89 1.37
CA THR A 36 29.22 -34.88 1.75
C THR A 36 29.98 -34.40 0.52
N CYS A 37 29.83 -33.13 0.21
CA CYS A 37 30.46 -32.42 -0.91
C CYS A 37 31.12 -31.15 -0.38
N ARG A 38 31.89 -31.26 0.70
CA ARG A 38 32.56 -30.09 1.31
C ARG A 38 33.65 -29.58 0.38
N GLU A 39 33.68 -28.29 0.07
CA GLU A 39 34.73 -27.69 -0.77
C GLU A 39 34.89 -28.42 -2.13
N THR A 40 33.80 -29.04 -2.62
CA THR A 40 33.77 -29.78 -3.89
C THR A 40 33.49 -28.83 -5.04
N VAL A 41 34.20 -28.99 -6.16
CA VAL A 41 34.00 -28.20 -7.37
C VAL A 41 33.31 -29.03 -8.44
N PHE A 42 32.10 -28.63 -8.84
CA PHE A 42 31.36 -29.22 -9.96
C PHE A 42 31.57 -28.37 -11.22
N CYS A 43 32.22 -28.92 -12.24
CA CYS A 43 32.58 -28.17 -13.45
C CYS A 43 31.42 -27.93 -14.43
N GLU A 44 30.26 -28.55 -14.18
CA GLU A 44 29.04 -28.44 -15.00
C GLU A 44 27.80 -28.40 -14.11
N ALA A 45 26.64 -28.19 -14.72
CA ALA A 45 25.36 -28.20 -14.03
C ALA A 45 25.06 -29.57 -13.39
N MET A 46 24.53 -29.55 -12.17
CA MET A 46 24.30 -30.74 -11.36
C MET A 46 22.84 -30.89 -10.95
N ALA A 47 22.30 -32.10 -11.10
CA ALA A 47 20.92 -32.42 -10.77
C ALA A 47 20.86 -33.54 -9.73
N PHE A 48 20.27 -33.24 -8.58
CA PHE A 48 19.98 -34.15 -7.47
C PHE A 48 18.47 -34.40 -7.35
N GLU A 49 17.71 -34.35 -8.44
CA GLU A 49 16.24 -34.27 -8.40
C GLU A 49 15.54 -35.49 -7.78
N GLY A 50 14.54 -35.25 -6.93
CA GLY A 50 13.68 -36.29 -6.36
C GLY A 50 14.36 -37.24 -5.35
N VAL A 51 15.63 -37.01 -5.02
CA VAL A 51 16.39 -37.82 -4.08
C VAL A 51 15.92 -37.59 -2.65
N THR A 52 15.84 -38.65 -1.85
CA THR A 52 15.62 -38.60 -0.41
C THR A 52 16.93 -38.89 0.30
N VAL A 53 17.45 -37.92 1.04
CA VAL A 53 18.62 -38.06 1.91
C VAL A 53 18.14 -38.24 3.35
N SER A 54 18.35 -39.42 3.93
CA SER A 54 17.87 -39.74 5.28
C SER A 54 18.72 -39.13 6.39
N GLY A 55 20.04 -39.09 6.20
CA GLY A 55 21.04 -38.47 7.05
C GLY A 55 21.48 -37.10 6.54
N LEU A 56 22.74 -36.73 6.83
CA LEU A 56 23.24 -35.38 6.61
C LEU A 56 23.48 -35.10 5.12
N ALA A 57 23.09 -33.91 4.67
CA ALA A 57 23.43 -33.39 3.35
C ALA A 57 24.32 -32.16 3.52
N TYR A 58 25.61 -32.31 3.21
CA TYR A 58 26.63 -31.33 3.54
C TYR A 58 27.35 -30.85 2.29
N PHE A 59 27.03 -29.66 1.82
CA PHE A 59 27.58 -29.01 0.62
C PHE A 59 28.43 -27.78 0.97
N ARG A 60 28.83 -27.63 2.24
CA ARG A 60 29.49 -26.41 2.70
C ARG A 60 30.70 -26.04 1.83
N ASP A 61 30.76 -24.78 1.45
CA ASP A 61 31.83 -24.18 0.64
C ASP A 61 32.02 -24.87 -0.74
N ALA A 62 31.03 -25.62 -1.23
CA ALA A 62 31.05 -26.20 -2.57
C ALA A 62 30.90 -25.12 -3.67
N SER A 63 31.43 -25.39 -4.86
CA SER A 63 31.31 -24.51 -6.02
C SER A 63 30.68 -25.23 -7.20
N PHE A 64 29.56 -24.72 -7.70
CA PHE A 64 28.92 -25.17 -8.93
C PHE A 64 29.23 -24.15 -10.04
N LEU A 65 30.06 -24.53 -11.02
CA LEU A 65 30.38 -23.68 -12.18
C LEU A 65 29.27 -23.64 -13.25
N GLY A 66 28.13 -24.27 -12.93
CA GLY A 66 26.88 -24.19 -13.68
C GLY A 66 25.70 -24.25 -12.71
N GLY A 67 24.48 -24.38 -13.23
CA GLY A 67 23.29 -24.44 -12.39
C GLY A 67 23.19 -25.70 -11.51
N VAL A 68 22.38 -25.63 -10.45
CA VAL A 68 22.14 -26.76 -9.54
C VAL A 68 20.65 -27.01 -9.35
N SER A 69 20.21 -28.27 -9.37
CA SER A 69 18.81 -28.65 -9.17
C SER A 69 18.66 -29.63 -8.01
N PHE A 70 17.93 -29.22 -6.99
CA PHE A 70 17.41 -30.02 -5.87
C PHE A 70 15.89 -30.16 -5.94
N LYS A 71 15.31 -30.04 -7.14
CA LYS A 71 13.86 -30.09 -7.34
C LYS A 71 13.26 -31.36 -6.73
N GLY A 72 12.24 -31.19 -5.89
CA GLY A 72 11.51 -32.28 -5.25
C GLY A 72 12.34 -33.16 -4.30
N THR A 73 13.54 -32.74 -3.92
CA THR A 73 14.38 -33.49 -2.98
C THR A 73 13.83 -33.46 -1.57
N ARG A 74 14.15 -34.49 -0.80
CA ARG A 74 13.75 -34.60 0.61
C ARG A 74 14.98 -34.79 1.48
N PHE A 75 15.25 -33.81 2.34
CA PHE A 75 16.28 -33.88 3.37
C PHE A 75 15.60 -34.19 4.70
N ASN A 76 15.75 -35.43 5.19
CA ASN A 76 15.13 -35.84 6.45
C ASN A 76 15.97 -35.43 7.69
N SER A 77 17.24 -35.09 7.49
CA SER A 77 18.12 -34.49 8.50
C SER A 77 18.56 -33.09 8.06
N ARG A 78 19.64 -32.57 8.64
CA ARG A 78 20.16 -31.21 8.39
C ARG A 78 20.70 -31.08 6.96
N LEU A 79 20.33 -29.97 6.32
CA LEU A 79 20.92 -29.50 5.06
C LEU A 79 21.90 -28.37 5.39
N ASN A 80 23.17 -28.54 5.03
CA ASN A 80 24.17 -27.49 5.11
C ASN A 80 24.60 -27.09 3.70
N PHE A 81 24.11 -25.94 3.25
CA PHE A 81 24.42 -25.29 1.98
C PHE A 81 25.17 -23.97 2.21
N GLN A 82 25.86 -23.85 3.35
CA GLN A 82 26.55 -22.62 3.75
C GLN A 82 27.76 -22.35 2.86
N GLY A 83 27.96 -21.08 2.47
CA GLY A 83 29.13 -20.65 1.69
C GLY A 83 29.20 -21.21 0.28
N VAL A 84 28.10 -21.78 -0.24
CA VAL A 84 28.09 -22.36 -1.59
C VAL A 84 28.10 -21.25 -2.64
N THR A 85 28.88 -21.44 -3.70
CA THR A 85 28.85 -20.58 -4.89
C THR A 85 28.18 -21.30 -6.05
N VAL A 86 27.22 -20.65 -6.70
CA VAL A 86 26.54 -21.17 -7.90
C VAL A 86 26.64 -20.16 -9.04
N ASP A 87 27.30 -20.57 -10.13
CA ASP A 87 27.42 -19.78 -11.37
C ASP A 87 26.38 -20.24 -12.41
N GLY A 88 25.10 -20.08 -12.06
CA GLY A 88 23.96 -20.43 -12.89
C GLY A 88 22.66 -20.45 -12.11
N ASP A 89 21.60 -20.99 -12.72
CA ASP A 89 20.30 -21.10 -12.07
C ASP A 89 20.29 -22.16 -10.96
N ALA A 90 19.53 -21.92 -9.90
CA ALA A 90 19.39 -22.84 -8.79
C ALA A 90 17.91 -23.21 -8.52
N ASN A 91 17.59 -24.49 -8.65
CA ASN A 91 16.21 -24.97 -8.56
C ASN A 91 16.00 -25.82 -7.30
N PHE A 92 15.33 -25.26 -6.30
CA PHE A 92 14.91 -25.93 -5.06
C PHE A 92 13.39 -26.16 -5.01
N ARG A 93 12.71 -26.10 -6.16
CA ARG A 93 11.24 -26.17 -6.24
C ARG A 93 10.72 -27.48 -5.65
N GLY A 94 9.76 -27.39 -4.74
CA GLY A 94 9.14 -28.56 -4.11
C GLY A 94 10.07 -29.34 -3.17
N MET A 95 11.26 -28.82 -2.86
CA MET A 95 12.16 -29.44 -1.87
C MET A 95 11.51 -29.46 -0.49
N THR A 96 11.78 -30.50 0.29
CA THR A 96 11.35 -30.60 1.69
C THR A 96 12.54 -30.81 2.61
N CYS A 97 12.77 -29.90 3.55
CA CYS A 97 13.73 -30.03 4.64
C CYS A 97 12.97 -30.35 5.94
N ARG A 98 13.05 -31.59 6.43
CA ARG A 98 12.41 -32.02 7.68
C ARG A 98 13.34 -31.99 8.89
N GLY A 99 14.65 -31.89 8.66
CA GLY A 99 15.62 -31.73 9.75
C GLY A 99 15.43 -30.43 10.51
N ASP A 100 16.06 -30.35 11.68
CA ASP A 100 15.92 -29.22 12.61
C ASP A 100 16.29 -27.87 11.96
N ILE A 101 17.26 -27.86 11.05
CA ILE A 101 17.80 -26.63 10.44
C ILE A 101 18.24 -26.88 8.99
N ALA A 102 17.97 -25.92 8.11
CA ALA A 102 18.54 -25.76 6.78
C ALA A 102 19.38 -24.47 6.71
N TYR A 103 20.68 -24.61 6.45
CA TYR A 103 21.63 -23.49 6.36
C TYR A 103 21.90 -23.13 4.90
N PHE A 104 21.65 -21.88 4.54
CA PHE A 104 22.03 -21.24 3.28
C PHE A 104 22.90 -20.01 3.50
N GLU A 105 23.44 -19.83 4.71
CA GLU A 105 24.18 -18.65 5.10
C GLU A 105 25.40 -18.41 4.18
N GLY A 106 25.56 -17.17 3.70
CA GLY A 106 26.69 -16.80 2.84
C GLY A 106 26.69 -17.48 1.46
N THR A 107 25.56 -18.01 0.99
CA THR A 107 25.47 -18.57 -0.38
C THR A 107 25.49 -17.44 -1.41
N GLU A 108 26.27 -17.62 -2.47
CA GLU A 108 26.44 -16.64 -3.55
C GLU A 108 25.95 -17.21 -4.89
N PHE A 109 24.98 -16.53 -5.51
CA PHE A 109 24.53 -16.78 -6.87
C PHE A 109 25.14 -15.72 -7.79
N THR A 110 26.24 -16.08 -8.46
CA THR A 110 27.13 -15.11 -9.14
C THR A 110 26.68 -14.73 -10.54
N SER A 111 25.89 -15.59 -11.17
CA SER A 111 25.40 -15.35 -12.54
C SER A 111 24.47 -14.13 -12.58
N GLN A 112 24.70 -13.23 -13.54
CA GLN A 112 23.83 -12.07 -13.72
C GLN A 112 22.44 -12.52 -14.17
N GLY A 113 21.40 -12.13 -13.46
CA GLY A 113 20.04 -12.59 -13.71
C GLY A 113 19.79 -14.04 -13.29
N ALA A 114 20.58 -14.57 -12.35
CA ALA A 114 20.39 -15.92 -11.83
C ALA A 114 18.94 -16.13 -11.36
N SER A 115 18.33 -17.27 -11.72
CA SER A 115 17.03 -17.68 -11.23
C SER A 115 17.17 -18.67 -10.09
N VAL A 116 16.74 -18.28 -8.89
CA VAL A 116 16.75 -19.12 -7.69
C VAL A 116 15.30 -19.41 -7.27
N ASP A 117 14.84 -20.65 -7.47
CA ASP A 117 13.44 -21.04 -7.26
C ASP A 117 13.28 -21.98 -6.05
N PHE A 118 12.71 -21.48 -4.96
CA PHE A 118 12.25 -22.22 -3.78
C PHE A 118 10.73 -22.43 -3.76
N SER A 119 10.02 -22.25 -4.89
CA SER A 119 8.56 -22.35 -4.92
C SER A 119 8.04 -23.71 -4.44
N ASN A 120 6.97 -23.71 -3.64
CA ASN A 120 6.36 -24.91 -3.05
C ASN A 120 7.33 -25.73 -2.17
N SER A 121 8.45 -25.15 -1.74
CA SER A 121 9.36 -25.80 -0.80
C SER A 121 8.80 -25.76 0.62
N ARG A 122 9.28 -26.68 1.47
CA ARG A 122 8.83 -26.82 2.85
C ARG A 122 10.02 -26.93 3.79
N PHE A 123 10.11 -26.03 4.76
CA PHE A 123 11.11 -26.04 5.82
C PHE A 123 10.41 -26.34 7.14
N GLY A 124 10.56 -27.58 7.63
CA GLY A 124 9.96 -28.03 8.90
C GLY A 124 10.69 -27.51 10.14
N GLY A 125 11.99 -27.24 10.01
CA GLY A 125 12.82 -26.60 11.03
C GLY A 125 13.18 -25.15 10.67
N ASP A 126 14.27 -24.66 11.25
CA ASP A 126 14.77 -23.30 11.00
C ASP A 126 15.38 -23.19 9.60
N ALA A 127 15.16 -22.07 8.92
CA ALA A 127 15.70 -21.76 7.60
C ALA A 127 16.57 -20.49 7.67
N ILE A 128 17.88 -20.66 7.56
CA ILE A 128 18.86 -19.59 7.76
C ILE A 128 19.43 -19.15 6.41
N PHE A 129 18.93 -18.01 5.92
CA PHE A 129 19.30 -17.36 4.67
C PHE A 129 20.08 -16.06 4.93
N LYS A 130 20.96 -16.02 5.94
CA LYS A 130 21.74 -14.82 6.27
C LYS A 130 22.81 -14.56 5.21
N PHE A 131 23.13 -13.30 4.96
CA PHE A 131 24.21 -12.90 4.07
C PHE A 131 24.14 -13.57 2.68
N LEU A 132 22.93 -13.84 2.17
CA LEU A 132 22.79 -14.32 0.81
C LEU A 132 23.17 -13.21 -0.18
N ASN A 133 23.80 -13.59 -1.29
CA ASN A 133 24.00 -12.70 -2.43
C ASN A 133 23.36 -13.30 -3.68
N CYS A 134 22.42 -12.58 -4.28
CA CYS A 134 21.79 -12.98 -5.54
C CYS A 134 21.58 -11.78 -6.46
N ARG A 135 22.35 -11.74 -7.55
CA ARG A 135 22.22 -10.72 -8.62
C ARG A 135 21.12 -11.05 -9.62
N GLY A 136 19.96 -11.46 -9.11
CA GLY A 136 18.86 -12.01 -9.90
C GLY A 136 17.59 -12.20 -9.09
N TRP A 137 16.77 -13.19 -9.47
CA TRP A 137 15.48 -13.45 -8.85
C TRP A 137 15.57 -14.57 -7.82
N MET A 138 14.96 -14.33 -6.66
CA MET A 138 14.71 -15.38 -5.68
C MET A 138 13.22 -15.52 -5.40
N THR A 139 12.68 -16.71 -5.64
CA THR A 139 11.23 -16.97 -5.52
C THR A 139 10.93 -17.99 -4.42
N PHE A 140 10.03 -17.64 -3.51
CA PHE A 140 9.49 -18.46 -2.42
C PHE A 140 7.97 -18.64 -2.54
N THR A 141 7.43 -18.58 -3.76
CA THR A 141 5.99 -18.70 -4.01
C THR A 141 5.43 -19.97 -3.38
N ARG A 142 4.43 -19.84 -2.49
CA ARG A 142 3.81 -20.96 -1.74
C ARG A 142 4.81 -21.80 -0.93
N ALA A 143 5.94 -21.22 -0.53
CA ALA A 143 6.85 -21.88 0.39
C ALA A 143 6.27 -21.87 1.81
N GLU A 144 6.52 -22.94 2.57
CA GLU A 144 6.06 -23.09 3.94
C GLU A 144 7.27 -23.13 4.89
N PHE A 145 7.31 -22.23 5.87
CA PHE A 145 8.34 -22.13 6.89
C PHE A 145 7.73 -22.37 8.27
N SER A 146 8.03 -23.53 8.85
CA SER A 146 7.50 -23.91 10.16
C SER A 146 8.33 -23.36 11.32
N GLY A 147 9.67 -23.31 11.15
CA GLY A 147 10.61 -22.80 12.15
C GLY A 147 11.01 -21.34 11.96
N TYR A 148 12.09 -20.93 12.63
CA TYR A 148 12.65 -19.58 12.52
C TYR A 148 13.22 -19.33 11.12
N THR A 149 12.84 -18.22 10.49
CA THR A 149 13.33 -17.83 9.16
C THR A 149 14.11 -16.53 9.24
N ASN A 150 15.31 -16.50 8.66
CA ASN A 150 16.20 -15.34 8.80
C ASN A 150 16.92 -14.99 7.50
N PHE A 151 16.69 -13.79 6.98
CA PHE A 151 17.36 -13.25 5.79
C PHE A 151 18.35 -12.12 6.11
N TRP A 152 18.76 -11.98 7.37
CA TRP A 152 19.52 -10.82 7.81
C TRP A 152 20.81 -10.59 7.00
N GLY A 153 21.02 -9.34 6.59
CA GLY A 153 22.22 -8.91 5.87
C GLY A 153 22.34 -9.45 4.45
N SER A 154 21.25 -9.95 3.85
CA SER A 154 21.24 -10.46 2.49
C SER A 154 21.06 -9.37 1.46
N ASP A 155 21.65 -9.55 0.29
CA ASP A 155 21.57 -8.68 -0.87
C ASP A 155 21.00 -9.46 -2.06
N ILE A 156 19.74 -9.19 -2.40
CA ILE A 156 18.97 -9.93 -3.40
C ILE A 156 18.25 -8.93 -4.29
N ASP A 157 18.57 -8.90 -5.59
CA ASP A 157 17.99 -7.90 -6.50
C ASP A 157 16.45 -7.93 -6.49
N SER A 158 15.84 -9.10 -6.61
CA SER A 158 14.38 -9.26 -6.60
C SER A 158 13.95 -10.49 -5.83
N ILE A 159 13.02 -10.31 -4.89
CA ILE A 159 12.52 -11.39 -4.05
C ILE A 159 10.98 -11.43 -4.04
N ARG A 160 10.44 -12.59 -4.42
CA ARG A 160 8.99 -12.85 -4.45
C ARG A 160 8.66 -13.95 -3.46
N MET A 161 7.74 -13.70 -2.55
CA MET A 161 7.27 -14.67 -1.55
C MET A 161 5.76 -14.90 -1.62
N ASP A 162 5.10 -14.64 -2.75
CA ASP A 162 3.63 -14.67 -2.81
C ASP A 162 3.03 -16.01 -2.32
N HIS A 163 1.96 -15.92 -1.53
CA HIS A 163 1.31 -17.06 -0.87
C HIS A 163 2.22 -17.89 0.06
N ALA A 164 3.40 -17.40 0.43
CA ALA A 164 4.24 -18.07 1.42
C ALA A 164 3.61 -18.01 2.82
N VAL A 165 3.88 -19.04 3.60
CA VAL A 165 3.39 -19.18 4.97
C VAL A 165 4.57 -19.26 5.91
N PHE A 166 4.63 -18.33 6.85
CA PHE A 166 5.61 -18.27 7.93
C PHE A 166 4.91 -18.55 9.25
N GLU A 167 5.09 -19.75 9.79
CA GLU A 167 4.54 -20.14 11.09
C GLU A 167 5.44 -19.72 12.25
N GLY A 168 6.76 -19.81 12.06
CA GLY A 168 7.76 -19.37 13.02
C GLY A 168 8.06 -17.88 12.97
N LEU A 169 8.94 -17.44 13.89
CA LEU A 169 9.47 -16.08 13.89
C LEU A 169 10.22 -15.81 12.57
N THR A 170 9.98 -14.66 11.96
CA THR A 170 10.62 -14.29 10.69
C THR A 170 11.36 -12.97 10.85
N ARG A 171 12.65 -12.98 10.51
CA ARG A 171 13.52 -11.81 10.53
C ARG A 171 13.94 -11.45 9.10
N LEU A 172 13.41 -10.33 8.63
CA LEU A 172 13.72 -9.72 7.33
C LEU A 172 14.30 -8.33 7.60
N GLU A 173 15.40 -8.29 8.35
CA GLU A 173 16.10 -7.06 8.72
C GLU A 173 17.38 -6.89 7.91
N ALA A 174 17.72 -5.65 7.53
CA ALA A 174 18.88 -5.36 6.69
C ALA A 174 18.92 -6.20 5.41
N LEU A 175 17.73 -6.56 4.89
CA LEU A 175 17.57 -7.17 3.59
C LEU A 175 17.62 -6.04 2.56
N SER A 176 18.61 -6.13 1.68
CA SER A 176 18.78 -5.26 0.52
C SER A 176 18.06 -5.85 -0.68
N THR A 177 17.11 -5.13 -1.25
CA THR A 177 16.41 -5.56 -2.47
C THR A 177 15.85 -4.41 -3.29
N SER A 178 15.70 -4.63 -4.59
CA SER A 178 15.07 -3.69 -5.53
C SER A 178 13.59 -3.96 -5.79
N ASN A 179 13.13 -5.21 -5.62
CA ASN A 179 11.72 -5.58 -5.77
C ASN A 179 11.35 -6.60 -4.69
N PHE A 180 10.30 -6.32 -3.93
CA PHE A 180 9.78 -7.22 -2.91
C PHE A 180 8.27 -7.46 -3.00
N ASP A 181 7.88 -8.71 -3.23
CA ASP A 181 6.48 -9.11 -3.35
C ASP A 181 6.06 -10.08 -2.23
N LEU A 182 5.15 -9.64 -1.38
CA LEU A 182 4.53 -10.41 -0.29
C LEU A 182 3.03 -10.64 -0.51
N THR A 183 2.56 -10.68 -1.76
CA THR A 183 1.14 -10.88 -2.07
C THR A 183 0.58 -12.16 -1.42
N SER A 184 -0.48 -12.02 -0.62
CA SER A 184 -1.16 -13.10 0.10
C SER A 184 -0.25 -13.89 1.04
N CYS A 185 0.85 -13.29 1.53
CA CYS A 185 1.70 -13.91 2.54
C CYS A 185 1.00 -13.99 3.90
N VAL A 186 1.23 -15.09 4.62
CA VAL A 186 0.70 -15.31 5.95
C VAL A 186 1.84 -15.38 6.95
N PHE A 187 1.82 -14.48 7.94
CA PHE A 187 2.71 -14.51 9.10
C PHE A 187 1.88 -14.86 10.34
N LYS A 188 2.14 -16.01 10.96
CA LYS A 188 1.37 -16.47 12.14
C LYS A 188 1.93 -15.99 13.48
N ASN A 189 3.21 -15.64 13.52
CA ASN A 189 3.93 -15.25 14.74
C ASN A 189 4.56 -13.87 14.59
N LEU A 190 5.21 -13.35 15.65
CA LEU A 190 5.89 -12.06 15.64
C LEU A 190 6.95 -12.03 14.53
N THR A 191 6.88 -10.99 13.68
CA THR A 191 7.81 -10.81 12.56
C THR A 191 8.50 -9.47 12.69
N GLU A 192 9.83 -9.48 12.71
CA GLU A 192 10.63 -8.26 12.62
C GLU A 192 10.92 -8.01 11.13
N LEU A 193 10.32 -6.95 10.59
CA LEU A 193 10.49 -6.56 9.19
C LEU A 193 11.16 -5.19 9.12
N GLU A 194 12.41 -5.15 8.68
CA GLU A 194 13.12 -3.92 8.34
C GLU A 194 13.82 -4.10 6.99
N ILE A 195 13.21 -3.54 5.96
CA ILE A 195 13.70 -3.68 4.60
C ILE A 195 14.43 -2.40 4.20
N GLN A 196 15.65 -2.55 3.72
CA GLN A 196 16.43 -1.47 3.13
C GLN A 196 16.39 -1.62 1.61
N PHE A 197 15.72 -0.72 0.93
CA PHE A 197 15.64 -0.81 -0.53
C PHE A 197 16.86 -0.15 -1.16
N GLN A 198 17.47 -0.82 -2.14
CA GLN A 198 18.50 -0.22 -2.98
C GLN A 198 17.85 0.47 -4.20
N PRO A 199 18.48 1.54 -4.74
CA PRO A 199 18.03 2.11 -5.99
C PRO A 199 18.14 1.06 -7.09
N GLN A 200 17.06 0.86 -7.85
CA GLN A 200 17.07 -0.05 -9.00
C GLN A 200 18.16 0.36 -10.00
N THR A 201 19.18 -0.48 -10.13
CA THR A 201 20.27 -0.29 -11.10
C THR A 201 20.01 -1.04 -12.40
N ASP A 202 19.16 -2.06 -12.38
CA ASP A 202 18.86 -2.90 -13.54
C ASP A 202 17.66 -2.36 -14.34
N PRO A 203 17.87 -1.96 -15.62
CA PRO A 203 16.81 -1.42 -16.48
C PRO A 203 15.69 -2.42 -16.79
N THR A 204 15.92 -3.72 -16.59
CA THR A 204 14.91 -4.77 -16.82
C THR A 204 13.73 -4.64 -15.87
N PHE A 205 13.96 -4.12 -14.65
CA PHE A 205 12.94 -3.98 -13.60
C PHE A 205 12.41 -2.55 -13.44
N ALA A 206 12.88 -1.61 -14.27
CA ALA A 206 12.52 -0.20 -14.17
C ALA A 206 11.00 0.05 -14.16
N ASN A 207 10.20 -0.88 -14.70
CA ASN A 207 8.74 -0.80 -14.76
C ASN A 207 7.98 -1.66 -13.73
N GLU A 208 8.65 -2.49 -12.94
CA GLU A 208 8.00 -3.31 -11.92
C GLU A 208 7.73 -2.52 -10.62
N PRO A 209 6.68 -2.90 -9.86
CA PRO A 209 6.43 -2.32 -8.55
C PRO A 209 7.56 -2.68 -7.58
N VAL A 210 8.13 -1.69 -6.89
CA VAL A 210 9.26 -1.86 -5.96
C VAL A 210 8.85 -2.64 -4.69
N LEU A 211 7.60 -2.48 -4.25
CA LEU A 211 7.06 -3.14 -3.07
C LEU A 211 5.59 -3.51 -3.28
N VAL A 212 5.25 -4.78 -3.11
CA VAL A 212 3.87 -5.29 -3.21
C VAL A 212 3.49 -5.98 -1.92
N LEU A 213 2.63 -5.35 -1.12
CA LEU A 213 2.02 -5.93 0.07
C LEU A 213 0.52 -6.05 -0.16
N ARG A 214 0.04 -7.23 -0.54
CA ARG A 214 -1.38 -7.42 -0.84
C ARG A 214 -2.01 -8.48 0.04
N ASN A 215 -3.16 -8.18 0.65
CA ASN A 215 -3.84 -9.07 1.60
C ASN A 215 -2.91 -9.59 2.70
N VAL A 216 -1.99 -8.74 3.15
CA VAL A 216 -1.06 -9.07 4.24
C VAL A 216 -1.60 -8.46 5.53
N ILE A 217 -1.48 -9.18 6.64
CA ILE A 217 -1.69 -8.62 7.98
C ILE A 217 -0.30 -8.43 8.58
N PRO A 218 0.39 -7.31 8.28
CA PRO A 218 1.63 -7.00 8.96
C PRO A 218 1.27 -6.74 10.43
N GLY A 219 1.89 -7.49 11.35
CA GLY A 219 1.80 -7.16 12.77
C GLY A 219 2.40 -5.76 13.06
N ASP A 220 2.55 -5.42 14.34
CA ASP A 220 2.98 -4.09 14.81
C ASP A 220 4.41 -3.65 14.38
N TYR A 221 5.11 -4.46 13.61
CA TYR A 221 6.56 -4.38 13.41
C TYR A 221 6.98 -4.19 11.95
N LEU A 222 6.04 -3.95 11.02
CA LEU A 222 6.39 -3.59 9.64
C LEU A 222 7.06 -2.21 9.61
N ARG A 223 8.36 -2.17 9.33
CA ARG A 223 9.12 -0.94 9.09
C ARG A 223 9.64 -0.88 7.65
N VAL A 224 9.25 0.19 6.95
CA VAL A 224 9.74 0.51 5.60
C VAL A 224 10.54 1.79 5.69
N ALA A 225 11.81 1.73 5.30
CA ALA A 225 12.73 2.86 5.41
C ALA A 225 13.45 3.16 4.08
N ASN A 226 13.67 4.46 3.79
CA ASN A 226 14.48 4.94 2.67
C ASN A 226 14.05 4.37 1.30
N THR A 227 12.74 4.39 1.02
CA THR A 227 12.14 3.73 -0.15
C THR A 227 11.30 4.69 -0.98
N ASP A 228 11.41 4.57 -2.31
CA ASP A 228 10.44 5.19 -3.20
C ASP A 228 9.19 4.31 -3.37
N LEU A 229 8.08 4.76 -2.81
CA LEU A 229 6.78 4.08 -2.91
C LEU A 229 5.97 4.54 -4.12
N SER A 230 6.60 5.22 -5.09
CA SER A 230 5.95 5.67 -6.33
C SER A 230 5.28 4.57 -7.14
N LYS A 231 5.72 3.31 -6.97
CA LYS A 231 5.14 2.11 -7.61
C LYS A 231 4.71 1.03 -6.61
N ALA A 232 4.56 1.36 -5.34
CA ALA A 232 4.21 0.38 -4.32
C ALA A 232 2.70 0.08 -4.25
N SER A 233 2.33 -1.17 -4.04
CA SER A 233 0.94 -1.60 -3.96
C SER A 233 0.61 -2.19 -2.59
N PHE A 234 -0.48 -1.71 -1.97
CA PHE A 234 -0.85 -2.06 -0.59
C PHE A 234 -2.27 -2.66 -0.46
N LEU A 235 -2.86 -3.14 -1.56
CA LEU A 235 -4.27 -3.54 -1.60
C LEU A 235 -4.62 -4.64 -0.58
N GLY A 236 -5.66 -4.41 0.24
CA GLY A 236 -6.14 -5.38 1.23
C GLY A 236 -5.22 -5.60 2.43
N THR A 237 -4.19 -4.77 2.59
CA THR A 237 -3.23 -4.83 3.70
C THR A 237 -3.60 -3.78 4.76
N ASP A 238 -3.64 -4.17 6.05
CA ASP A 238 -3.84 -3.21 7.13
C ASP A 238 -2.53 -2.47 7.43
N LEU A 239 -2.49 -1.18 7.11
CA LEU A 239 -1.33 -0.31 7.33
C LEU A 239 -1.40 0.49 8.63
N SER A 240 -2.37 0.20 9.51
CA SER A 240 -2.65 1.00 10.70
C SER A 240 -1.47 1.13 11.68
N ASN A 241 -0.61 0.11 11.81
CA ASN A 241 0.49 0.09 12.78
C ASN A 241 1.90 0.14 12.15
N CYS A 242 2.02 0.19 10.83
CA CYS A 242 3.31 0.11 10.11
C CYS A 242 4.10 1.42 10.21
N THR A 243 5.44 1.41 10.31
CA THR A 243 6.27 2.64 10.31
C THR A 243 6.89 2.90 8.94
N PHE A 244 6.73 4.13 8.44
CA PHE A 244 7.38 4.60 7.21
C PHE A 244 8.38 5.69 7.58
N THR A 245 9.65 5.50 7.25
CA THR A 245 10.75 6.44 7.56
C THR A 245 11.46 6.84 6.27
N ASP A 246 11.60 8.15 5.99
CA ASP A 246 12.27 8.65 4.78
C ASP A 246 11.75 8.04 3.47
N VAL A 247 10.43 7.98 3.35
CA VAL A 247 9.73 7.39 2.21
C VAL A 247 9.18 8.47 1.27
N THR A 248 9.36 8.28 -0.03
CA THR A 248 8.75 9.15 -1.05
C THR A 248 7.43 8.58 -1.56
N TRP A 249 6.34 9.30 -1.30
CA TRP A 249 5.02 8.98 -1.85
C TRP A 249 4.81 9.67 -3.20
N PRO A 250 4.14 9.03 -4.18
CA PRO A 250 3.81 9.69 -5.43
C PRO A 250 2.80 10.83 -5.19
N ARG A 251 2.78 11.80 -6.11
CA ARG A 251 1.93 13.00 -5.99
C ARG A 251 0.92 13.09 -7.11
N ILE A 252 -0.33 13.37 -6.74
CA ILE A 252 -1.41 13.73 -7.67
C ILE A 252 -1.72 15.21 -7.46
N GLY A 253 -1.26 16.05 -8.39
CA GLY A 253 -1.37 17.51 -8.25
C GLY A 253 -0.56 18.03 -7.07
N LYS A 254 -1.24 18.53 -6.03
CA LYS A 254 -0.60 19.06 -4.81
C LYS A 254 -0.58 18.07 -3.63
N ARG A 255 -1.28 16.94 -3.72
CA ARG A 255 -1.41 15.96 -2.63
C ARG A 255 -0.53 14.74 -2.82
N GLN A 256 -0.09 14.14 -1.72
CA GLN A 256 0.42 12.77 -1.74
C GLN A 256 -0.71 11.78 -2.06
N ALA A 257 -0.37 10.71 -2.77
CA ALA A 257 -1.29 9.65 -3.16
C ALA A 257 -0.63 8.29 -2.97
N ALA A 258 -1.45 7.23 -2.85
CA ALA A 258 -0.97 5.86 -2.99
C ALA A 258 -0.75 5.54 -4.48
N ALA A 259 0.29 4.76 -4.81
CA ALA A 259 0.52 4.38 -6.21
C ALA A 259 -0.63 3.54 -6.79
N ASP A 260 -1.37 2.81 -5.93
CA ASP A 260 -2.60 2.10 -6.30
C ASP A 260 -3.64 3.02 -6.99
N GLU A 261 -3.74 4.30 -6.59
CA GLU A 261 -4.63 5.26 -7.25
C GLU A 261 -4.14 5.63 -8.66
N ILE A 262 -2.83 5.76 -8.84
CA ILE A 262 -2.22 6.09 -10.14
C ILE A 262 -2.37 4.92 -11.11
N GLN A 263 -2.19 3.69 -10.62
CA GLN A 263 -2.42 2.47 -11.40
C GLN A 263 -3.89 2.35 -11.83
N LEU A 264 -4.84 2.60 -10.90
CA LEU A 264 -6.27 2.64 -11.21
C LEU A 264 -6.59 3.69 -12.31
N LEU A 265 -5.96 4.85 -12.25
CA LEU A 265 -6.14 5.94 -13.23
C LEU A 265 -5.47 5.66 -14.58
N GLY A 266 -4.35 4.93 -14.58
CA GLY A 266 -3.57 4.58 -15.76
C GLY A 266 -4.20 3.50 -16.63
N GLY A 267 -5.33 2.92 -16.21
CA GLY A 267 -6.04 1.89 -16.98
C GLY A 267 -5.30 0.56 -17.05
N SER A 268 -4.36 0.29 -16.13
CA SER A 268 -3.67 -1.00 -16.08
C SER A 268 -4.64 -2.10 -15.69
N GLN A 269 -4.95 -2.99 -16.64
CA GLN A 269 -5.84 -4.17 -16.50
C GLN A 269 -5.28 -5.27 -15.59
N TRP A 270 -4.17 -5.04 -14.89
CA TRP A 270 -3.42 -6.10 -14.26
C TRP A 270 -4.09 -6.70 -13.01
N TYR A 271 -5.13 -6.07 -12.44
CA TYR A 271 -5.78 -6.58 -11.22
C TYR A 271 -7.25 -6.12 -11.10
N ASP A 272 -8.03 -6.81 -10.26
CA ASP A 272 -9.36 -6.38 -9.79
C ASP A 272 -9.28 -5.13 -8.89
N LEU A 273 -8.74 -4.02 -9.41
CA LEU A 273 -8.69 -2.75 -8.70
C LEU A 273 -10.10 -2.16 -8.63
N THR A 274 -10.71 -2.22 -7.45
CA THR A 274 -11.94 -1.49 -7.16
C THR A 274 -11.60 -0.18 -6.43
N PRO A 275 -12.34 0.92 -6.65
CA PRO A 275 -12.10 2.15 -5.90
C PRO A 275 -12.30 1.96 -4.38
N ASP A 276 -13.11 0.97 -3.97
CA ASP A 276 -13.31 0.64 -2.56
C ASP A 276 -12.07 0.03 -1.92
N SER A 277 -11.33 -0.86 -2.60
CA SER A 277 -10.10 -1.44 -2.06
C SER A 277 -9.00 -0.39 -1.87
N VAL A 278 -8.88 0.57 -2.78
CA VAL A 278 -7.95 1.71 -2.63
C VAL A 278 -8.39 2.61 -1.48
N ALA A 279 -9.70 2.79 -1.25
CA ALA A 279 -10.20 3.56 -0.11
C ALA A 279 -9.87 2.93 1.24
N GLU A 280 -9.81 1.59 1.33
CA GLU A 280 -9.36 0.89 2.54
C GLU A 280 -7.88 1.14 2.84
N VAL A 281 -7.02 1.12 1.82
CA VAL A 281 -5.60 1.49 1.94
C VAL A 281 -5.45 2.92 2.48
N TYR A 282 -6.17 3.88 1.90
CA TYR A 282 -6.15 5.27 2.38
C TYR A 282 -6.62 5.39 3.83
N ARG A 283 -7.61 4.60 4.25
CA ARG A 283 -8.10 4.60 5.63
C ARG A 283 -7.05 4.05 6.61
N GLY A 284 -6.34 2.98 6.24
CA GLY A 284 -5.24 2.42 7.03
C GLY A 284 -4.10 3.44 7.21
N LEU A 285 -3.63 4.02 6.10
CA LEU A 285 -2.59 5.05 6.10
C LEU A 285 -2.97 6.27 6.94
N ARG A 286 -4.22 6.74 6.81
CA ARG A 286 -4.71 7.87 7.59
C ARG A 286 -4.68 7.59 9.09
N ARG A 287 -5.17 6.43 9.54
CA ARG A 287 -5.16 6.05 10.97
C ARG A 287 -3.73 5.99 11.51
N ASN A 288 -2.81 5.44 10.73
CA ASN A 288 -1.40 5.33 11.05
C ASN A 288 -0.71 6.71 11.21
N LEU A 289 -1.00 7.65 10.31
CA LEU A 289 -0.42 8.98 10.38
C LEU A 289 -1.06 9.85 11.48
N GLU A 290 -2.37 9.69 11.72
CA GLU A 290 -3.07 10.35 12.82
C GLU A 290 -2.55 9.87 14.20
N SER A 291 -2.26 8.58 14.37
CA SER A 291 -1.70 8.05 15.62
C SER A 291 -0.29 8.57 15.92
N ARG A 292 0.49 8.91 14.87
CA ARG A 292 1.83 9.50 14.98
C ARG A 292 1.87 11.03 14.93
N LEU A 293 0.72 11.70 15.04
CA LEU A 293 0.59 13.16 15.02
C LEU A 293 1.05 13.82 13.70
N ALA A 294 1.22 13.06 12.61
CA ALA A 294 1.59 13.54 11.29
C ALA A 294 0.36 14.10 10.53
N TYR A 295 -0.28 15.12 11.11
CA TYR A 295 -1.58 15.63 10.65
C TYR A 295 -1.58 16.23 9.24
N HIS A 296 -0.44 16.77 8.79
CA HIS A 296 -0.32 17.34 7.44
C HIS A 296 -0.47 16.25 6.37
N GLN A 297 0.34 15.19 6.46
CA GLN A 297 0.29 14.06 5.53
C GLN A 297 -1.05 13.31 5.62
N ALA A 298 -1.57 13.11 6.84
CA ALA A 298 -2.88 12.47 7.04
C ALA A 298 -4.04 13.21 6.34
N SER A 299 -3.92 14.53 6.12
CA SER A 299 -4.90 15.32 5.39
C SER A 299 -4.94 14.93 3.90
N ASP A 300 -3.77 14.85 3.26
CA ASP A 300 -3.65 14.48 1.84
C ASP A 300 -4.26 13.09 1.56
N PHE A 301 -3.97 12.11 2.43
CA PHE A 301 -4.54 10.76 2.33
C PHE A 301 -6.05 10.73 2.60
N TYR A 302 -6.57 11.62 3.47
CA TYR A 302 -8.01 11.73 3.70
C TYR A 302 -8.76 12.24 2.46
N VAL A 303 -8.19 13.18 1.70
CA VAL A 303 -8.77 13.60 0.42
C VAL A 303 -8.80 12.44 -0.55
N GLY A 304 -7.71 11.67 -0.65
CA GLY A 304 -7.64 10.46 -1.46
C GLY A 304 -8.76 9.47 -1.11
N GLU A 305 -8.96 9.19 0.19
CA GLU A 305 -10.05 8.34 0.69
C GLU A 305 -11.42 8.81 0.19
N MET A 306 -11.73 10.11 0.32
CA MET A 306 -13.02 10.67 -0.07
C MET A 306 -13.22 10.68 -1.59
N GLU A 307 -12.16 10.91 -2.37
CA GLU A 307 -12.23 10.83 -3.83
C GLU A 307 -12.45 9.41 -4.34
N MET A 308 -11.86 8.41 -3.69
CA MET A 308 -12.09 7.00 -4.03
C MET A 308 -13.52 6.56 -3.71
N ARG A 309 -14.07 6.93 -2.54
CA ARG A 309 -15.49 6.69 -2.21
C ARG A 309 -16.45 7.37 -3.17
N LEU A 310 -16.13 8.59 -3.61
CA LEU A 310 -16.93 9.28 -4.61
C LEU A 310 -16.94 8.52 -5.94
N ARG A 311 -15.80 7.93 -6.34
CA ARG A 311 -15.69 7.12 -7.56
C ARG A 311 -16.43 5.79 -7.43
N SER A 312 -16.28 5.04 -6.34
CA SER A 312 -17.03 3.79 -6.15
C SER A 312 -18.54 4.04 -6.17
N ALA A 313 -19.00 5.07 -5.46
CA ALA A 313 -20.40 5.44 -5.46
C ALA A 313 -20.90 5.86 -6.87
N THR A 314 -20.02 6.40 -7.73
CA THR A 314 -20.35 6.78 -9.12
C THR A 314 -20.46 5.55 -10.00
N THR A 315 -19.53 4.59 -9.87
CA THR A 315 -19.52 3.32 -10.58
C THR A 315 -20.78 2.49 -10.25
N ASP A 316 -21.12 2.37 -8.96
CA ASP A 316 -22.28 1.58 -8.50
C ASP A 316 -23.62 2.34 -8.54
N ARG A 317 -23.64 3.59 -9.02
CA ARG A 317 -24.83 4.48 -9.03
C ARG A 317 -25.54 4.59 -7.66
N ARG A 318 -24.80 4.52 -6.55
CA ARG A 318 -25.35 4.65 -5.18
C ARG A 318 -25.69 6.11 -4.87
N LEU A 319 -26.83 6.58 -5.36
CA LEU A 319 -27.28 7.99 -5.23
C LEU A 319 -27.32 8.48 -3.76
N ARG A 320 -27.62 7.60 -2.81
CA ARG A 320 -27.67 7.92 -1.36
C ARG A 320 -26.31 8.37 -0.80
N GLU A 321 -25.20 7.86 -1.33
CA GLU A 321 -23.84 8.19 -0.90
C GLU A 321 -23.21 9.27 -1.79
N LEU A 322 -23.58 9.29 -3.07
CA LEU A 322 -23.09 10.26 -4.05
C LEU A 322 -23.47 11.71 -3.74
N ILE A 323 -24.76 11.97 -3.50
CA ILE A 323 -25.30 13.32 -3.32
C ILE A 323 -24.63 14.01 -2.12
N PRO A 324 -24.56 13.41 -0.92
CA PRO A 324 -23.89 14.06 0.21
C PRO A 324 -22.38 14.23 -0.01
N LEU A 325 -21.69 13.28 -0.66
CA LEU A 325 -20.26 13.40 -0.95
C LEU A 325 -19.97 14.53 -1.95
N LYS A 326 -20.76 14.66 -3.02
CA LYS A 326 -20.64 15.76 -3.98
C LYS A 326 -20.92 17.11 -3.33
N LEU A 327 -21.97 17.19 -2.50
CA LEU A 327 -22.31 18.41 -1.76
C LEU A 327 -21.19 18.77 -0.77
N TYR A 328 -20.63 17.80 -0.06
CA TYR A 328 -19.52 18.00 0.87
C TYR A 328 -18.23 18.45 0.16
N LYS A 329 -17.93 17.89 -1.03
CA LYS A 329 -16.82 18.34 -1.90
C LYS A 329 -17.02 19.78 -2.35
N ALA A 330 -18.22 20.12 -2.82
CA ALA A 330 -18.54 21.46 -3.32
C ALA A 330 -18.53 22.51 -2.21
N MET A 331 -19.16 22.23 -1.07
CA MET A 331 -19.30 23.19 0.04
C MET A 331 -17.98 23.43 0.76
N SER A 332 -17.20 22.38 1.03
CA SER A 332 -16.06 22.48 1.95
C SER A 332 -14.73 21.97 1.41
N GLY A 333 -14.70 21.40 0.21
CA GLY A 333 -13.52 20.67 -0.28
C GLY A 333 -13.12 19.58 0.71
N TYR A 334 -14.10 18.79 1.16
CA TYR A 334 -13.94 17.77 2.19
C TYR A 334 -13.51 18.26 3.59
N GLY A 335 -13.69 19.55 3.90
CA GLY A 335 -13.35 20.08 5.23
C GLY A 335 -11.90 20.54 5.35
N GLU A 336 -11.17 20.63 4.23
CA GLU A 336 -9.78 21.08 4.23
C GLU A 336 -9.60 22.58 4.02
N ASN A 337 -10.58 23.20 3.35
CA ASN A 337 -10.58 24.61 3.00
C ASN A 337 -11.65 25.36 3.78
N TRP A 338 -11.24 26.27 4.66
CA TRP A 338 -12.15 27.10 5.46
C TRP A 338 -12.78 28.25 4.65
N LEU A 339 -12.12 28.68 3.56
CA LEU A 339 -12.63 29.73 2.68
C LEU A 339 -13.86 29.28 1.86
N ARG A 340 -13.91 28.02 1.42
CA ARG A 340 -14.99 27.54 0.54
C ARG A 340 -16.38 27.60 1.21
N PRO A 341 -16.58 27.15 2.45
CA PRO A 341 -17.87 27.29 3.13
C PRO A 341 -18.29 28.75 3.30
N LEU A 342 -17.35 29.67 3.54
CA LEU A 342 -17.63 31.10 3.65
C LEU A 342 -18.03 31.70 2.30
N PHE A 343 -17.36 31.32 1.22
CA PHE A 343 -17.77 31.72 -0.13
C PHE A 343 -19.15 31.18 -0.50
N VAL A 344 -19.45 29.93 -0.17
CA VAL A 344 -20.78 29.34 -0.39
C VAL A 344 -21.85 30.06 0.42
N LEU A 345 -21.56 30.40 1.68
CA LEU A 345 -22.44 31.21 2.52
C LEU A 345 -22.67 32.61 1.92
N ALA A 346 -21.62 33.27 1.43
CA ALA A 346 -21.71 34.59 0.81
C ALA A 346 -22.53 34.54 -0.50
N LEU A 347 -22.26 33.57 -1.39
CA LEU A 347 -23.01 33.37 -2.63
C LEU A 347 -24.48 33.03 -2.35
N TRP A 348 -24.75 32.17 -1.36
CA TRP A 348 -26.11 31.88 -0.94
C TRP A 348 -26.81 33.11 -0.39
N SER A 349 -26.13 33.93 0.42
CA SER A 349 -26.69 35.18 0.97
C SER A 349 -27.01 36.18 -0.14
N MET A 350 -26.13 36.31 -1.14
CA MET A 350 -26.35 37.14 -2.32
C MET A 350 -27.54 36.66 -3.17
N PHE A 351 -27.65 35.34 -3.38
CA PHE A 351 -28.74 34.73 -4.13
C PHE A 351 -30.07 34.82 -3.38
N PHE A 352 -30.07 34.60 -2.08
CA PHE A 352 -31.27 34.71 -1.25
C PHE A 352 -31.77 36.16 -1.17
N ALA A 353 -30.88 37.15 -1.11
CA ALA A 353 -31.24 38.56 -1.22
C ALA A 353 -31.97 38.87 -2.54
N LEU A 354 -31.51 38.30 -3.66
CA LEU A 354 -32.19 38.45 -4.95
C LEU A 354 -33.60 37.83 -4.93
N LEU A 355 -33.75 36.63 -4.36
CA LEU A 355 -35.04 35.97 -4.22
C LEU A 355 -36.01 36.78 -3.35
N LEU A 356 -35.52 37.38 -2.26
CA LEU A 356 -36.31 38.25 -1.40
C LEU A 356 -36.86 39.46 -2.17
N LEU A 357 -36.02 40.15 -2.96
CA LEU A 357 -36.45 41.29 -3.77
C LEU A 357 -37.47 40.91 -4.86
N LEU A 358 -37.32 39.74 -5.49
CA LEU A 358 -38.27 39.22 -6.48
C LEU A 358 -39.59 38.79 -5.85
N GLY A 359 -39.53 38.21 -4.65
CA GLY A 359 -40.69 37.66 -3.95
C GLY A 359 -41.51 38.68 -3.15
N GLY A 360 -40.96 39.86 -2.89
CA GLY A 360 -41.62 40.92 -2.14
C GLY A 360 -41.47 40.75 -0.63
N VAL A 361 -40.73 41.66 0.00
CA VAL A 361 -40.55 41.71 1.47
C VAL A 361 -41.25 42.94 2.03
N VAL A 362 -42.01 42.77 3.11
CA VAL A 362 -42.58 43.89 3.86
C VAL A 362 -41.73 44.14 5.11
N ILE A 363 -41.18 45.34 5.21
CA ILE A 363 -40.32 45.78 6.31
C ILE A 363 -41.04 46.90 7.03
N GLY A 364 -41.29 46.75 8.32
CA GLY A 364 -41.88 47.82 9.11
C GLY A 364 -42.20 47.42 10.53
N SER A 365 -42.07 48.39 11.42
CA SER A 365 -42.58 48.31 12.79
C SER A 365 -43.87 49.14 12.89
N PRO A 366 -44.72 48.91 13.91
CA PRO A 366 -45.89 49.75 14.18
C PRO A 366 -45.55 51.25 14.31
N ALA A 367 -44.30 51.60 14.61
CA ALA A 367 -43.85 52.98 14.83
C ALA A 367 -43.34 53.71 13.58
N THR A 368 -42.89 52.99 12.54
CA THR A 368 -42.18 53.59 11.38
C THR A 368 -42.90 53.42 10.04
N GLY A 369 -44.04 52.72 10.02
CA GLY A 369 -44.80 52.39 8.81
C GLY A 369 -44.19 51.21 8.04
N TYR A 370 -45.04 50.52 7.27
CA TYR A 370 -44.65 49.36 6.47
C TYR A 370 -44.21 49.78 5.07
N ARG A 371 -43.01 49.37 4.66
CA ARG A 371 -42.49 49.51 3.29
C ARG A 371 -42.42 48.14 2.63
N THR A 372 -42.99 48.02 1.44
CA THR A 372 -42.93 46.79 0.64
C THR A 372 -41.83 46.94 -0.41
N MET A 373 -40.78 46.13 -0.30
CA MET A 373 -39.72 45.99 -1.30
C MET A 373 -40.10 44.84 -2.25
N GLN A 374 -40.70 45.16 -3.39
CA GLN A 374 -41.02 44.19 -4.43
C GLN A 374 -40.58 44.73 -5.80
N TYR A 375 -39.67 44.01 -6.45
CA TYR A 375 -39.10 44.40 -7.74
C TYR A 375 -39.51 43.39 -8.81
N GLY A 376 -40.33 43.83 -9.77
CA GLY A 376 -40.71 43.03 -10.94
C GLY A 376 -39.74 43.20 -12.12
N LEU A 377 -39.71 42.24 -13.04
CA LEU A 377 -38.81 42.27 -14.21
C LEU A 377 -39.07 43.43 -15.20
N GLN A 378 -40.18 44.15 -15.08
CA GLN A 378 -40.61 45.21 -16.01
C GLN A 378 -40.80 46.61 -15.36
N GLY A 379 -40.28 46.84 -14.15
CA GLY A 379 -40.43 48.13 -13.46
C GLY A 379 -39.31 49.14 -13.76
N TYR A 380 -39.64 50.44 -13.71
CA TYR A 380 -38.64 51.52 -13.68
C TYR A 380 -38.05 51.62 -12.27
N PHE A 381 -36.74 51.40 -12.12
CA PHE A 381 -36.07 51.41 -10.82
C PHE A 381 -34.97 52.46 -10.76
N ARG A 382 -34.87 53.14 -9.61
CA ARG A 382 -33.72 53.99 -9.31
C ARG A 382 -32.54 53.09 -8.89
N PRO A 383 -31.40 53.10 -9.60
CA PRO A 383 -30.28 52.18 -9.33
C PRO A 383 -29.76 52.26 -7.89
N ALA A 384 -29.70 53.47 -7.33
CA ALA A 384 -29.23 53.70 -5.96
C ALA A 384 -30.15 53.10 -4.89
N GLN A 385 -31.47 53.12 -5.11
CA GLN A 385 -32.43 52.53 -4.17
C GLN A 385 -32.43 51.01 -4.26
N LEU A 386 -32.36 50.46 -5.47
CA LEU A 386 -32.24 49.01 -5.66
C LEU A 386 -30.98 48.44 -5.01
N LEU A 387 -29.85 49.14 -5.11
CA LEU A 387 -28.61 48.73 -4.48
C LEU A 387 -28.70 48.81 -2.95
N ALA A 388 -29.32 49.85 -2.39
CA ALA A 388 -29.54 49.96 -0.95
C ALA A 388 -30.46 48.85 -0.41
N ASP A 389 -31.56 48.56 -1.11
CA ASP A 389 -32.53 47.54 -0.73
C ASP A 389 -31.94 46.12 -0.90
N TYR A 390 -31.08 45.91 -1.90
CA TYR A 390 -30.31 44.68 -2.06
C TYR A 390 -29.28 44.47 -0.94
N LEU A 391 -28.54 45.51 -0.55
CA LEU A 391 -27.60 45.43 0.57
C LEU A 391 -28.31 45.16 1.90
N TRP A 392 -29.49 45.76 2.11
CA TRP A 392 -30.32 45.47 3.27
C TRP A 392 -30.82 44.01 3.26
N ALA A 393 -31.31 43.53 2.11
CA ALA A 393 -31.75 42.15 1.94
C ALA A 393 -30.60 41.14 2.13
N MET A 394 -29.38 41.49 1.71
CA MET A 394 -28.18 40.69 1.94
C MET A 394 -27.80 40.63 3.42
N ALA A 395 -27.87 41.76 4.14
CA ALA A 395 -27.65 41.79 5.59
C ALA A 395 -28.70 40.97 6.36
N TYR A 396 -29.96 41.01 5.90
CA TYR A 396 -31.04 40.18 6.44
C TYR A 396 -30.84 38.69 6.14
N ALA A 397 -30.43 38.34 4.91
CA ALA A 397 -30.08 36.97 4.53
C ALA A 397 -28.95 36.41 5.40
N PHE A 398 -27.93 37.22 5.66
CA PHE A 398 -26.80 36.85 6.51
C PHE A 398 -27.20 36.73 8.00
N SER A 399 -28.07 37.60 8.51
CA SER A 399 -28.54 37.51 9.90
C SER A 399 -29.38 36.25 10.15
N ILE A 400 -30.21 35.85 9.17
CA ILE A 400 -30.91 34.56 9.16
C ILE A 400 -29.91 33.40 9.23
N ALA A 401 -28.83 33.47 8.44
CA ALA A 401 -27.82 32.41 8.40
C ALA A 401 -27.06 32.24 9.74
N ILE A 402 -26.99 33.30 10.57
CA ILE A 402 -26.39 33.28 11.92
C ILE A 402 -27.45 32.95 13.01
N LEU A 403 -28.64 32.49 12.62
CA LEU A 403 -29.74 32.18 13.55
C LEU A 403 -30.18 33.38 14.39
N ARG A 404 -30.03 34.60 13.88
CA ARG A 404 -30.58 35.80 14.53
C ARG A 404 -31.98 36.06 13.97
N PRO A 405 -33.08 35.76 14.70
CA PRO A 405 -34.42 36.06 14.21
C PRO A 405 -34.59 37.58 14.14
N GLY A 406 -34.78 38.12 12.93
CA GLY A 406 -35.23 39.50 12.75
C GLY A 406 -36.71 39.59 13.07
N GLN A 407 -37.10 40.42 14.03
CA GLN A 407 -38.48 40.48 14.54
C GLN A 407 -39.45 41.30 13.66
N ASP A 408 -38.95 42.02 12.64
CA ASP A 408 -39.71 43.07 11.94
C ASP A 408 -39.91 42.82 10.43
N VAL A 409 -39.84 41.57 9.98
CA VAL A 409 -39.88 41.22 8.55
C VAL A 409 -40.98 40.21 8.25
N ALA A 410 -41.98 40.64 7.49
CA ALA A 410 -43.06 39.78 7.04
C ALA A 410 -42.84 39.35 5.58
N LEU A 411 -42.77 38.04 5.36
CA LEU A 411 -42.69 37.46 4.01
C LEU A 411 -44.11 37.30 3.44
N THR A 412 -44.32 37.90 2.26
CA THR A 412 -45.60 37.92 1.55
C THR A 412 -45.98 36.56 0.94
N SER A 413 -44.97 35.78 0.53
CA SER A 413 -45.15 34.55 -0.25
C SER A 413 -44.78 33.29 0.54
N ASN A 414 -45.54 32.21 0.38
CA ASN A 414 -45.28 30.92 1.02
C ASN A 414 -43.98 30.24 0.53
N TRP A 415 -43.61 30.44 -0.74
CA TRP A 415 -42.37 29.88 -1.28
C TRP A 415 -41.13 30.53 -0.64
N LEU A 416 -41.17 31.83 -0.32
CA LEU A 416 -40.09 32.53 0.39
C LEU A 416 -39.88 31.96 1.79
N ARG A 417 -40.96 31.55 2.46
CA ARG A 417 -40.88 30.87 3.77
C ARG A 417 -40.16 29.53 3.67
N MET A 418 -40.37 28.78 2.58
CA MET A 418 -39.62 27.54 2.33
C MET A 418 -38.13 27.80 2.12
N VAL A 419 -37.78 28.84 1.35
CA VAL A 419 -36.37 29.22 1.13
C VAL A 419 -35.72 29.73 2.43
N GLN A 420 -36.47 30.44 3.27
CA GLN A 420 -36.02 30.88 4.59
C GLN A 420 -35.68 29.69 5.50
N VAL A 421 -36.52 28.66 5.53
CA VAL A 421 -36.25 27.41 6.27
C VAL A 421 -34.97 26.74 5.77
N PHE A 422 -34.75 26.69 4.46
CA PHE A 422 -33.51 26.14 3.90
C PHE A 422 -32.28 26.95 4.31
N SER A 423 -32.39 28.28 4.35
CA SER A 423 -31.31 29.18 4.81
C SER A 423 -30.96 28.95 6.29
N TYR A 424 -31.96 28.70 7.14
CA TYR A 424 -31.74 28.36 8.56
C TYR A 424 -30.99 27.04 8.77
N VAL A 425 -31.04 26.11 7.82
CA VAL A 425 -30.27 24.85 7.87
C VAL A 425 -28.88 25.04 7.28
N LEU A 426 -28.79 25.73 6.14
CA LEU A 426 -27.55 25.90 5.38
C LEU A 426 -26.55 26.80 6.11
N GLY A 427 -27.01 27.90 6.72
CA GLY A 427 -26.15 28.85 7.44
C GLY A 427 -25.32 28.20 8.56
N PRO A 428 -25.96 27.59 9.58
CA PRO A 428 -25.27 26.89 10.65
C PRO A 428 -24.39 25.73 10.16
N SER A 429 -24.83 25.02 9.12
CA SER A 429 -24.04 23.94 8.51
C SER A 429 -22.74 24.47 7.90
N CYS A 430 -22.78 25.56 7.13
CA CYS A 430 -21.60 26.20 6.57
C CYS A 430 -20.65 26.75 7.64
N ILE A 431 -21.19 27.36 8.71
CA ILE A 431 -20.40 27.86 9.84
C ILE A 431 -19.73 26.69 10.56
N THR A 432 -20.45 25.60 10.81
CA THR A 432 -19.91 24.40 11.45
C THR A 432 -18.79 23.78 10.61
N LEU A 433 -18.97 23.69 9.29
CA LEU A 433 -17.95 23.22 8.35
C LEU A 433 -16.71 24.13 8.33
N ALA A 434 -16.91 25.46 8.37
CA ALA A 434 -15.82 26.41 8.45
C ALA A 434 -15.02 26.25 9.76
N LEU A 435 -15.70 26.13 10.91
CA LEU A 435 -15.08 25.92 12.21
C LEU A 435 -14.31 24.59 12.28
N LEU A 436 -14.87 23.51 11.71
CA LEU A 436 -14.18 22.21 11.59
C LEU A 436 -12.91 22.33 10.74
N ALA A 437 -12.99 23.01 9.59
CA ALA A 437 -11.84 23.24 8.73
C ALA A 437 -10.76 24.09 9.41
N ILE A 438 -11.15 25.12 10.16
CA ILE A 438 -10.24 25.97 10.94
C ILE A 438 -9.55 25.14 12.03
N ARG A 439 -10.31 24.37 12.82
CA ARG A 439 -9.75 23.49 13.86
C ARG A 439 -8.73 22.51 13.26
N ARG A 440 -9.05 21.92 12.12
CA ARG A 440 -8.13 21.02 11.40
C ARG A 440 -6.91 21.77 10.89
N SER A 441 -7.08 23.00 10.40
CA SER A 441 -5.98 23.86 9.96
C SER A 441 -5.00 24.21 11.08
N PHE A 442 -5.49 24.54 12.27
CA PHE A 442 -4.64 24.79 13.43
C PHE A 442 -3.87 23.54 13.87
N ARG A 443 -4.52 22.36 13.84
CA ARG A 443 -3.83 21.09 14.10
C ARG A 443 -2.71 20.79 13.10
N ARG A 444 -2.84 21.23 11.85
CA ARG A 444 -1.76 21.14 10.84
C ARG A 444 -0.60 22.07 11.14
N GLY A 445 -0.89 23.32 11.53
CA GLY A 445 0.13 24.36 11.77
C GLY A 445 0.87 24.25 13.11
N ALA A 446 0.31 23.54 14.10
CA ALA A 446 0.98 23.32 15.39
C ALA A 446 1.97 22.14 15.38
N ALA A 447 2.03 21.37 14.29
CA ALA A 447 2.82 20.15 14.15
C ALA A 447 3.99 20.27 13.15
N GLY A 448 4.23 21.47 12.60
CA GLY A 448 5.41 21.80 11.80
C GLY A 448 6.17 22.92 12.48
#